data_AF-A0A369Y2Z1-F1
#
_entry.id   AF-A0A369Y2Z1-F1
#
_cell.length_a   1.000
_cell.length_b   1.000
_cell.length_c   1.000
_cell.angle_alpha   90.00
_cell.angle_beta   90.00
_cell.angle_gamma   90.00
#
_symmetry.space_group_name_H-M   'P 1'
#
loop_
_entity.id
_entity.type
_entity.pdbx_description
1 polymer ?
#
loop_
_entity_poly.entity_id
_entity_poly.type
_entity_poly.pdbx_seq_one_letter_code
_entity_poly.pdbx_strand_id
1 'polypeptide(L)' 'MKVSSRKNKWVFEFDTISIVCGITKVNNIYTVLFELNDKIIKINTSDLDKTFLSLEESFNSNTISNYR' A
#
# COMPACT_ATOMS: atom_id res chain seq x y z
N MET A 1 0.21 -8.75 6.88
CA MET A 1 -0.49 -8.22 5.68
C MET A 1 -1.32 -9.32 5.04
N LYS A 2 -2.58 -9.02 4.73
CA LYS A 2 -3.42 -9.85 3.84
C LYS A 2 -3.65 -9.10 2.53
N VAL A 3 -3.63 -9.84 1.43
CA VAL A 3 -3.81 -9.27 0.09
C VAL A 3 -5.03 -9.94 -0.55
N SER A 4 -5.94 -9.13 -1.08
CA SER A 4 -7.06 -9.63 -1.87
C SER A 4 -7.24 -8.81 -3.15
N SER A 5 -7.69 -9.45 -4.21
CA SER A 5 -7.97 -8.77 -5.49
C SER A 5 -9.47 -8.80 -5.76
N ARG A 6 -10.08 -7.63 -6.00
CA ARG A 6 -11.51 -7.52 -6.32
C ARG A 6 -11.72 -6.54 -7.47
N LYS A 7 -12.32 -7.01 -8.57
CA LYS A 7 -12.65 -6.18 -9.76
C LYS A 7 -11.47 -5.33 -10.24
N ASN A 8 -10.31 -5.95 -10.44
CA ASN A 8 -9.08 -5.28 -10.92
C ASN A 8 -8.47 -4.24 -9.96
N LYS A 9 -8.96 -4.17 -8.72
CA LYS A 9 -8.32 -3.42 -7.63
C LYS A 9 -7.70 -4.41 -6.65
N TRP A 10 -6.58 -4.01 -6.07
CA TRP A 10 -5.92 -4.76 -5.01
C TRP A 10 -6.29 -4.11 -3.67
N VAL A 11 -6.63 -4.93 -2.70
CA VAL A 11 -6.90 -4.52 -1.34
C VAL A 11 -5.81 -5.11 -0.47
N PHE A 12 -5.04 -4.24 0.16
CA PHE A 12 -4.01 -4.60 1.12
C PHE A 12 -4.54 -4.26 2.51
N GLU A 13 -4.77 -5.30 3.30
CA GLU A 13 -5.15 -5.18 4.70
C GLU A 13 -3.88 -5.29 5.54
N PHE A 14 -3.49 -4.17 6.13
CA PHE A 14 -2.52 -4.09 7.20
C PHE A 14 -3.24 -4.17 8.55
N ASP A 15 -2.48 -4.27 9.64
CA ASP A 15 -3.06 -4.49 10.97
C ASP A 15 -3.90 -3.29 11.44
N THR A 16 -3.55 -2.09 10.99
CA THR A 16 -4.18 -0.82 11.40
C THR A 16 -5.08 -0.21 10.34
N ILE A 17 -4.89 -0.56 9.06
CA ILE A 17 -5.57 0.08 7.93
C ILE A 17 -5.69 -0.86 6.74
N SER A 18 -6.77 -0.70 5.99
CA SER A 18 -6.95 -1.35 4.69
C SER A 18 -6.82 -0.30 3.59
N ILE A 19 -5.92 -0.52 2.63
CA ILE A 19 -5.79 0.34 1.45
C ILE A 19 -6.34 -0.38 0.22
N VAL A 20 -7.12 0.35 -0.59
CA VAL A 20 -7.55 -0.12 -1.91
C VAL A 20 -6.68 0.59 -2.93
N CYS A 21 -5.84 -0.15 -3.64
CA CYS A 21 -4.94 0.38 -4.64
C CYS A 21 -5.22 -0.16 -6.05
N GLY A 22 -5.04 0.71 -7.03
CA GLY A 22 -4.91 0.34 -8.43
C GLY A 22 -3.43 0.11 -8.73
N ILE A 23 -3.11 -1.01 -9.36
CA ILE A 23 -1.75 -1.32 -9.80
C ILE A 23 -1.77 -1.38 -11.33
N THR A 24 -0.96 -0.55 -11.97
CA THR A 24 -0.73 -0.59 -13.42
C THR A 24 0.75 -0.85 -13.70
N LYS A 25 1.05 -1.53 -14.81
CA LYS A 25 2.43 -1.83 -15.23
C LYS A 25 2.68 -1.21 -16.60
N VAL A 26 3.75 -0.41 -16.71
CA VAL A 26 4.22 0.19 -17.97
C VAL A 26 5.74 0.07 -18.03
N ASN A 27 6.29 -0.49 -19.10
CA ASN A 27 7.74 -0.62 -19.32
C ASN A 27 8.50 -1.19 -18.11
N ASN A 28 7.93 -2.22 -17.47
CA ASN A 28 8.47 -2.88 -16.28
C ASN A 28 8.50 -2.03 -14.99
N ILE A 29 7.87 -0.85 -15.02
CA ILE A 29 7.60 -0.03 -13.83
C ILE A 29 6.14 -0.23 -13.44
N TYR A 30 5.92 -0.56 -12.19
CA TYR A 30 4.60 -0.60 -11.57
C TYR A 30 4.27 0.77 -11.01
N THR A 31 3.06 1.24 -11.29
CA THR A 31 2.46 2.41 -10.65
C THR A 31 1.38 1.92 -9.69
N VAL A 32 1.58 2.15 -8.40
CA VAL A 32 0.62 1.89 -7.34
C VAL A 32 -0.08 3.21 -7.02
N LEU A 33 -1.40 3.25 -7.16
CA LEU A 33 -2.22 4.43 -6.88
C LEU A 33 -3.25 4.07 -5.81
N PHE A 34 -3.29 4.82 -4.73
CA PHE A 34 -4.28 4.65 -3.67
C PHE A 34 -4.60 5.97 -2.98
N GLU A 35 -5.70 5.99 -2.25
CA GLU A 35 -6.11 7.13 -1.44
C GLU A 35 -5.84 6.83 0.03
N LEU A 36 -5.28 7.81 0.74
CA LEU A 36 -5.00 7.75 2.16
C LEU A 36 -5.28 9.13 2.78
N ASN A 37 -6.18 9.19 3.76
CA ASN A 37 -6.56 10.44 4.44
C ASN A 37 -6.92 11.57 3.46
N ASP A 38 -7.82 11.29 2.50
CA ASP A 38 -8.27 12.20 1.43
C ASP A 38 -7.15 12.69 0.49
N LYS A 39 -5.99 12.03 0.51
CA LYS A 39 -4.86 12.32 -0.39
C LYS A 39 -4.60 11.15 -1.32
N ILE A 40 -4.42 11.47 -2.60
CA ILE A 40 -4.03 10.50 -3.60
C ILE A 40 -2.50 10.30 -3.53
N ILE A 41 -2.10 9.09 -3.17
CA ILE A 41 -0.70 8.65 -3.16
C ILE A 41 -0.43 7.91 -4.48
N LYS A 42 0.69 8.24 -5.12
CA LYS A 42 1.20 7.56 -6.31
C LYS A 42 2.63 7.10 -6.06
N ILE A 43 2.87 5.80 -6.17
CA ILE A 43 4.19 5.19 -6.01
C ILE A 43 4.57 4.52 -7.32
N ASN A 44 5.70 4.92 -7.89
CA ASN A 44 6.30 4.24 -9.03
C ASN A 44 7.42 3.33 -8.51
N THR A 45 7.36 2.04 -8.81
CA THR A 45 8.33 1.06 -8.31
C THR A 45 8.59 -0.01 -9.37
N SER A 46 9.82 -0.52 -9.41
CA SER A 46 10.14 -1.73 -10.19
C SER A 46 9.92 -3.02 -9.38
N ASP A 47 9.67 -2.90 -8.07
CA ASP A 47 9.55 -4.02 -7.13
C ASP A 47 8.36 -3.80 -6.19
N LEU A 48 7.24 -4.47 -6.50
CA LEU A 48 6.01 -4.39 -5.71
C LEU A 48 6.18 -5.01 -4.32
N ASP A 49 6.88 -6.14 -4.22
CA ASP A 49 6.99 -6.88 -2.96
C ASP A 49 7.73 -6.03 -1.92
N LYS A 50 8.88 -5.46 -2.30
CA LYS A 50 9.63 -4.55 -1.43
C LYS A 50 8.82 -3.31 -1.06
N THR A 51 8.02 -2.80 -1.99
CA THR A 51 7.19 -1.59 -1.76
C THR A 51 6.10 -1.87 -0.73
N PHE A 52 5.36 -2.98 -0.87
CA PHE A 52 4.31 -3.32 0.09
C PHE A 52 4.86 -3.74 1.45
N LEU A 53 6.05 -4.36 1.51
CA LEU A 53 6.75 -4.60 2.78
C LEU A 53 7.09 -3.28 3.49
N SER A 54 7.65 -2.30 2.79
CA SER A 54 7.94 -0.99 3.41
C SER A 54 6.67 -0.22 3.81
N LEU A 55 5.58 -0.38 3.06
CA LEU A 55 4.27 0.18 3.45
C LEU A 55 3.73 -0.51 4.69
N GLU A 56 3.78 -1.83 4.76
CA GLU A 56 3.39 -2.61 5.95
C GLU A 56 4.19 -2.16 7.17
N GLU A 57 5.52 -2.08 7.06
CA GLU A 57 6.38 -1.56 8.12
C GLU A 57 5.97 -0.14 8.53
N SER A 58 5.69 0.77 7.58
CA SER A 58 5.31 2.15 7.89
C SER A 58 3.94 2.25 8.60
N PHE A 59 2.95 1.48 8.14
CA PHE A 59 1.60 1.48 8.72
C PHE A 59 1.53 0.75 10.06
N ASN A 60 2.32 -0.30 10.22
CA ASN A 60 2.39 -1.07 11.47
C ASN A 60 3.32 -0.39 12.50
N SER A 61 4.43 0.23 12.09
CA SER A 61 5.37 0.95 12.97
C SER A 61 4.75 2.18 13.64
N ASN A 62 3.76 2.81 13.02
CA ASN A 62 2.98 3.88 13.64
C ASN A 62 2.16 3.44 14.88
N THR A 63 2.21 2.16 15.29
CA THR A 63 1.75 1.73 16.62
C THR A 63 2.72 2.06 17.77
N ILE A 64 3.88 2.67 17.51
CA ILE A 64 4.83 3.11 18.55
C ILE A 64 4.96 4.64 18.57
N SER A 65 3.91 5.34 19.01
CA SER A 65 4.05 6.56 19.83
C SER A 65 2.73 6.86 20.57
N ASN A 66 2.30 5.89 21.37
CA ASN A 66 1.43 6.14 22.52
C ASN A 66 2.23 5.78 23.78
N TYR A 67 3.16 6.65 24.16
CA TYR A 67 3.68 6.74 25.53
C TYR A 67 3.43 8.20 25.95
N ARG A 68 2.30 8.45 26.63
CA ARG A 68 2.16 8.60 28.09
C ARG A 68 2.85 9.84 28.63
#